data_AF-A0A3D4DT05-F1
#
_entry.id   AF-A0A3D4DT05-F1
#
_cell.length_a   1.000
_cell.length_b   1.000
_cell.length_c   1.000
_cell.angle_alpha   90.00
_cell.angle_beta   90.00
_cell.angle_gamma   90.00
#
_symmetry.space_group_name_H-M   'P 1'
#
loop_
_entity.id
_entity.type
_entity.pdbx_description
1 polymer ?
#
loop_
_entity_poly.entity_id
_entity_poly.type
_entity_poly.pdbx_seq_one_letter_code
_entity_poly.pdbx_strand_id
1 'polypeptide(L)'
;MTEITDLQARITAALDRIGTGLEGLGPGGGADGSAEVARLTEALEEERTANAQLEERVRTIKEKQDGTVQVLADEVERLRALLAAEEETVARLSRVNGELRANNTALREAIAHGVAEPHLVNKSMMVELEALRTAQEADRAELDAVLGELNALVADAARGADEEEAAHA
;
A
#
# COMPACT_ATOMS: atom_id res chain seq x y z
N MET A 1 61.15 29.37 65.62
CA MET A 1 60.62 30.62 65.03
C MET A 1 60.63 30.59 63.49
N THR A 2 61.62 29.96 62.86
CA THR A 2 61.77 29.83 61.39
C THR A 2 60.70 28.97 60.71
N GLU A 3 60.25 27.89 61.35
CA GLU A 3 59.18 27.00 60.81
C GLU A 3 57.83 27.71 60.67
N ILE A 4 57.53 28.66 61.57
CA ILE A 4 56.26 29.41 61.54
C ILE A 4 56.26 30.41 60.39
N THR A 5 57.40 31.06 60.12
CA THR A 5 57.54 32.00 59.00
C THR A 5 57.48 31.30 57.64
N ASP A 6 58.02 30.09 57.51
CA ASP A 6 57.93 29.30 56.28
C ASP A 6 56.50 28.81 56.01
N LEU A 7 55.79 28.38 57.05
CA LEU A 7 54.37 28.02 56.93
C LEU A 7 53.51 29.22 56.56
N GLN A 8 53.78 30.40 57.12
CA GLN A 8 53.09 31.64 56.75
C GLN A 8 53.34 32.02 55.29
N ALA A 9 54.59 31.98 54.81
CA ALA A 9 54.91 32.26 53.42
C ALA A 9 54.22 31.28 52.44
N ARG A 10 54.16 29.99 52.80
CA ARG A 10 53.44 28.97 52.01
C ARG A 10 51.93 29.19 51.99
N ILE A 11 51.34 29.57 53.12
CA ILE A 11 49.90 29.85 53.21
C ILE A 11 49.56 31.08 52.38
N THR A 12 50.33 32.15 52.46
CA THR A 12 50.12 33.35 51.63
C THR A 12 50.22 33.02 50.14
N ALA A 13 51.25 32.27 49.72
CA ALA A 13 51.37 31.85 48.32
C ALA A 13 50.23 30.93 47.86
N ALA A 14 49.72 30.07 48.74
CA ALA A 14 48.56 29.23 48.46
C ALA A 14 47.28 30.06 48.34
N LEU A 15 47.09 31.06 49.22
CA LEU A 15 45.95 31.96 49.20
C LEU A 15 45.97 32.88 47.98
N ASP A 16 47.13 33.39 47.56
CA ASP A 16 47.27 34.18 46.33
C ASP A 16 46.99 33.32 45.09
N ARG A 17 47.43 32.06 45.09
CA ARG A 17 47.14 31.10 44.01
C ARG A 17 45.66 30.73 43.97
N ILE A 18 45.00 30.64 45.12
CA ILE A 18 43.55 30.41 45.21
C ILE A 18 42.79 31.68 44.79
N GLY A 19 43.24 32.87 45.17
CA GLY A 19 42.65 34.15 44.76
C GLY A 19 42.73 34.37 43.26
N THR A 20 43.89 34.14 42.66
CA THR A 20 44.07 34.18 41.20
C THR A 20 43.30 33.07 40.47
N GLY A 21 43.22 31.87 41.05
CA GLY A 21 42.38 30.79 40.55
C GLY A 21 40.88 31.13 40.60
N LEU A 22 40.42 31.76 41.68
CA LEU A 22 39.04 32.23 41.85
C LEU A 22 38.72 33.44 40.97
N GLU A 23 39.69 34.30 40.65
CA GLU A 23 39.53 35.35 39.63
C GLU A 23 39.39 34.77 38.22
N GLY A 24 40.12 33.69 37.90
CA GLY A 24 39.96 32.94 36.64
C GLY A 24 38.64 32.17 36.56
N LEU A 25 38.10 31.72 37.70
CA LEU A 25 36.74 31.18 37.85
C LEU A 25 35.69 32.28 38.11
N GLY A 26 36.11 33.54 38.17
CA GLY A 26 35.25 34.69 38.37
C GLY A 26 34.27 34.86 37.20
N PRO A 27 33.33 35.82 37.30
CA PRO A 27 32.16 35.93 36.43
C PRO A 27 32.46 35.99 34.91
N GLY A 28 33.71 36.23 34.51
CA GLY A 28 34.17 36.20 33.13
C GLY A 28 34.18 34.81 32.47
N GLY A 29 34.26 33.71 33.23
CA GLY A 29 34.09 32.35 32.72
C GLY A 29 32.63 31.87 32.67
N GLY A 30 31.74 32.56 33.40
CA GLY A 30 30.30 32.26 33.45
C GLY A 30 29.48 32.91 32.33
N ALA A 31 29.94 34.05 31.80
CA ALA A 31 29.25 34.73 30.70
C ALA A 31 29.37 33.95 29.37
N ASP A 32 30.54 33.38 29.08
CA ASP A 32 30.79 32.57 27.86
C ASP A 32 30.09 31.20 27.94
N GLY A 33 30.14 30.55 29.09
CA GLY A 33 29.39 29.29 29.34
C GLY A 33 27.88 29.48 29.37
N SER A 34 27.36 30.59 29.91
CA SER A 34 25.92 30.88 29.89
C SER A 34 25.40 31.19 28.49
N ALA A 35 26.19 31.89 27.66
CA ALA A 35 25.84 32.16 26.27
C ALA A 35 25.86 30.88 25.42
N GLU A 36 26.82 29.99 25.68
CA GLU A 36 26.90 28.69 25.01
C GLU A 36 25.76 27.75 25.42
N VAL A 37 25.42 27.69 26.71
CA VAL A 37 24.26 26.93 27.19
C VAL A 37 22.96 27.44 26.58
N ALA A 38 22.80 28.76 26.43
CA ALA A 38 21.63 29.34 25.77
C ALA A 38 21.55 28.91 24.28
N ARG A 39 22.65 29.01 23.54
CA ARG A 39 22.72 28.57 22.13
C ARG A 39 22.46 27.08 21.94
N LEU A 40 23.05 26.24 22.79
CA LEU A 40 22.83 24.79 22.73
C LEU A 40 21.39 24.41 23.11
N THR A 41 20.77 25.16 24.03
CA THR A 41 19.36 24.93 24.38
C THR A 41 18.45 25.32 23.23
N GLU A 42 18.70 26.44 22.57
CA GLU A 42 17.95 26.88 21.38
C GLU A 42 18.08 25.86 20.23
N ALA A 43 19.30 25.44 19.91
CA ALA A 43 19.54 24.40 18.89
C ALA A 43 18.88 23.05 19.24
N LEU A 44 18.86 22.68 20.53
CA LEU A 44 18.18 21.45 20.97
C LEU A 44 16.66 21.54 20.82
N GLU A 45 16.06 22.70 21.10
CA GLU A 45 14.62 22.92 20.91
C GLU A 45 14.26 22.98 19.42
N GLU A 46 15.11 23.55 18.56
CA GLU A 46 14.96 23.51 17.10
C GLU A 46 15.02 22.07 16.58
N GLU A 47 16.02 21.28 16.99
CA GLU A 47 16.16 19.87 16.61
C GLU A 47 14.99 19.02 17.12
N ARG A 48 14.52 19.25 18.36
CA ARG A 48 13.32 18.58 18.89
C ARG A 48 12.08 18.88 18.06
N THR A 49 11.92 20.14 17.65
CA THR A 49 10.80 20.56 16.80
C THR A 49 10.89 19.93 15.42
N ALA A 50 12.08 19.91 14.81
CA ALA A 50 12.32 19.27 13.52
C ALA A 50 12.06 17.75 13.59
N ASN A 51 12.51 17.09 14.66
CA ASN A 51 12.32 15.66 14.85
C ASN A 51 10.82 15.33 15.03
N ALA A 52 10.09 16.08 15.84
CA ALA A 52 8.63 15.92 15.99
C ALA A 52 7.88 16.08 14.65
N GLN A 53 8.29 17.03 13.80
CA GLN A 53 7.72 17.20 12.46
C GLN A 53 8.04 16.01 11.53
N LEU A 54 9.26 15.47 11.60
CA LEU A 54 9.67 14.31 10.82
C LEU A 54 8.95 13.04 11.26
N GLU A 55 8.82 12.82 12.57
CA GLU A 55 8.06 11.70 13.13
C GLU A 55 6.61 11.73 12.66
N GLU A 56 5.98 12.91 12.66
CA GLU A 56 4.61 13.05 12.17
C GLU A 56 4.49 12.81 10.66
N ARG A 57 5.43 13.33 9.86
CA ARG A 57 5.48 13.04 8.43
C ARG A 57 5.65 11.55 8.16
N VAL A 58 6.53 10.87 8.89
CA VAL A 58 6.74 9.43 8.77
C VAL A 58 5.48 8.66 9.16
N ARG A 59 4.80 9.06 10.24
CA ARG A 59 3.51 8.49 10.65
C ARG A 59 2.48 8.59 9.53
N THR A 60 2.27 9.80 8.98
CA THR A 60 1.30 10.01 7.89
C THR A 60 1.66 9.21 6.63
N ILE A 61 2.94 9.16 6.25
CA ILE A 61 3.39 8.38 5.10
C ILE A 61 3.11 6.90 5.33
N LYS A 62 3.41 6.39 6.53
CA LYS A 62 3.19 5.00 6.88
C LYS A 62 1.71 4.65 6.86
N GLU A 63 0.84 5.48 7.43
CA GLU A 63 -0.62 5.29 7.39
C GLU A 63 -1.15 5.25 5.94
N LYS A 64 -0.67 6.16 5.08
CA LYS A 64 -1.01 6.15 3.65
C LYS A 64 -0.50 4.90 2.94
N GLN A 65 0.73 4.48 3.21
CA GLN A 65 1.32 3.29 2.59
C GLN A 65 0.59 2.02 3.04
N ASP A 66 0.32 1.88 4.34
CA ASP A 66 -0.41 0.75 4.90
C ASP A 66 -1.83 0.68 4.30
N GLY A 67 -2.50 1.83 4.12
CA GLY A 67 -3.79 1.92 3.43
C GLY A 67 -3.72 1.48 1.97
N THR A 68 -2.75 1.98 1.19
CA THR A 68 -2.55 1.58 -0.21
C THR A 68 -2.21 0.10 -0.34
N VAL A 69 -1.38 -0.44 0.56
CA VAL A 69 -1.04 -1.87 0.57
C VAL A 69 -2.27 -2.71 0.87
N GLN A 70 -3.13 -2.30 1.79
CA GLN A 70 -4.38 -3.00 2.07
C GLN A 70 -5.30 -3.03 0.84
N VAL A 71 -5.52 -1.87 0.20
CA VAL A 71 -6.36 -1.78 -1.02
C VAL A 71 -5.81 -2.67 -2.13
N LEU A 72 -4.49 -2.66 -2.36
CA LEU A 72 -3.86 -3.52 -3.36
C LEU A 72 -3.96 -5.00 -3.00
N ALA A 73 -3.84 -5.35 -1.72
CA ALA A 73 -3.99 -6.73 -1.26
C ALA A 73 -5.43 -7.25 -1.49
N ASP A 74 -6.43 -6.44 -1.14
CA ASP A 74 -7.85 -6.76 -1.36
C ASP A 74 -8.15 -6.92 -2.86
N GLU A 75 -7.60 -6.04 -3.70
CA GLU A 75 -7.77 -6.14 -5.16
C GLU A 75 -7.09 -7.38 -5.76
N VAL A 76 -5.90 -7.74 -5.28
CA VAL A 76 -5.24 -8.98 -5.70
C VAL A 76 -6.05 -10.21 -5.30
N GLU A 77 -6.68 -10.21 -4.12
CA GLU A 77 -7.56 -11.29 -3.68
C GLU A 77 -8.81 -11.39 -4.57
N ARG A 78 -9.44 -10.25 -4.88
CA ARG A 78 -10.58 -10.16 -5.81
C ARG A 78 -10.23 -10.72 -7.19
N LEU A 79 -9.12 -10.26 -7.78
CA LEU A 79 -8.68 -10.70 -9.10
C LEU A 79 -8.34 -12.20 -9.13
N ARG A 80 -7.77 -12.74 -8.05
CA ARG A 80 -7.51 -14.19 -7.94
C ARG A 80 -8.81 -14.99 -7.90
N ALA A 81 -9.82 -14.50 -7.17
CA ALA A 81 -11.12 -15.17 -7.11
C ALA A 81 -11.83 -15.15 -8.48
N LEU A 82 -11.78 -14.03 -9.19
CA LEU A 82 -12.31 -13.92 -10.56
C LEU A 82 -11.58 -14.86 -11.53
N LEU A 83 -10.25 -14.91 -11.48
CA LEU A 83 -9.47 -15.82 -12.34
C LEU A 83 -9.84 -17.29 -12.08
N ALA A 84 -9.99 -17.69 -10.82
CA ALA A 84 -10.37 -19.06 -10.48
C ALA A 84 -11.78 -19.41 -10.99
N ALA A 85 -12.74 -18.47 -10.91
CA ALA A 85 -14.07 -18.66 -11.45
C ALA A 85 -14.05 -18.80 -12.99
N GLU A 86 -13.23 -17.98 -13.66
CA GLU A 86 -13.10 -18.02 -15.11
C GLU A 86 -12.42 -19.30 -15.61
N GLU A 87 -11.38 -19.77 -14.92
CA GLU A 87 -10.77 -21.08 -15.18
C GLU A 87 -11.79 -22.23 -15.09
N GLU A 88 -12.71 -22.17 -14.12
CA GLU A 88 -13.80 -23.15 -14.00
C GLU A 88 -14.77 -23.07 -15.19
N THR A 89 -15.16 -21.86 -15.61
CA THR A 89 -16.03 -21.62 -16.75
C THR A 89 -15.40 -22.15 -18.04
N VAL A 90 -14.12 -21.85 -18.30
CA VAL A 90 -13.38 -22.33 -19.47
C VAL A 90 -13.26 -23.85 -19.47
N ALA A 91 -12.98 -24.47 -18.31
CA ALA A 91 -12.93 -25.93 -18.18
C ALA A 91 -14.30 -26.57 -18.49
N ARG A 92 -15.38 -25.97 -17.98
CA ARG A 92 -16.76 -26.41 -18.23
C ARG A 92 -17.12 -26.29 -19.72
N LEU A 93 -16.83 -25.17 -20.36
CA LEU A 93 -17.06 -24.95 -21.79
C LEU A 93 -16.26 -25.92 -22.66
N SER A 94 -15.01 -26.20 -22.29
CA SER A 94 -14.16 -27.16 -22.99
C SER A 94 -14.73 -28.58 -22.92
N ARG A 95 -15.21 -28.99 -21.73
CA ARG A 95 -15.89 -30.29 -21.55
C ARG A 95 -17.16 -30.38 -22.39
N VAL A 96 -18.04 -29.38 -22.31
CA VAL A 96 -19.31 -29.35 -23.06
C VAL A 96 -19.05 -29.40 -24.57
N ASN A 97 -18.08 -28.63 -25.07
CA ASN A 97 -17.68 -28.69 -26.48
C ASN A 97 -17.13 -30.06 -26.89
N GLY A 98 -16.37 -30.72 -26.02
CA GLY A 98 -15.91 -32.09 -26.23
C GLY A 98 -17.07 -33.08 -26.36
N GLU A 99 -18.05 -32.98 -25.45
CA GLU A 99 -19.26 -33.80 -25.46
C GLU A 99 -20.12 -33.55 -26.71
N LEU A 100 -20.29 -32.29 -27.12
CA LEU A 100 -21.00 -31.93 -28.35
C LEU A 100 -20.32 -32.50 -29.60
N ARG A 101 -19.00 -32.39 -29.70
CA ARG A 101 -18.24 -32.98 -30.82
C ARG A 101 -18.38 -34.49 -30.86
N ALA A 102 -18.30 -35.17 -29.71
CA ALA A 102 -18.48 -36.61 -29.61
C ALA A 102 -19.91 -37.02 -30.04
N ASN A 103 -20.92 -36.29 -29.57
CA ASN A 103 -22.33 -36.51 -29.94
C ASN A 103 -22.54 -36.29 -31.45
N ASN A 104 -21.99 -35.22 -32.02
CA ASN A 104 -22.09 -34.96 -33.45
C ASN A 104 -21.45 -36.07 -34.30
N THR A 105 -20.29 -36.60 -33.88
CA THR A 105 -19.66 -37.76 -34.51
C THR A 105 -20.55 -38.99 -34.42
N ALA A 106 -21.08 -39.31 -33.24
CA ALA A 106 -21.97 -40.45 -33.04
C ALA A 106 -23.26 -40.35 -33.86
N LEU A 107 -23.85 -39.15 -33.98
CA LEU A 107 -25.00 -38.88 -34.83
C LEU A 107 -24.66 -39.08 -36.32
N ARG A 108 -23.50 -38.60 -36.78
CA ARG A 108 -23.05 -38.81 -38.16
C ARG A 108 -22.85 -40.29 -38.47
N GLU A 109 -22.25 -41.05 -37.55
CA GLU A 109 -22.09 -42.50 -37.67
C GLU A 109 -23.44 -43.23 -37.69
N ALA A 110 -24.36 -42.87 -36.78
CA ALA A 110 -25.70 -43.44 -36.74
C ALA A 110 -26.49 -43.15 -38.03
N ILE A 111 -26.37 -41.94 -38.58
CA ILE A 111 -26.96 -41.57 -39.89
C ILE A 111 -26.33 -42.40 -41.01
N ALA A 112 -25.00 -42.52 -41.03
CA ALA A 112 -24.29 -43.29 -42.05
C ALA A 112 -24.67 -44.78 -42.04
N HIS A 113 -24.96 -45.34 -40.87
CA HIS A 113 -25.44 -46.71 -40.72
C HIS A 113 -26.95 -46.87 -40.94
N GLY A 114 -27.68 -45.79 -41.25
CA GLY A 114 -29.13 -45.80 -41.42
C GLY A 114 -29.92 -46.10 -40.14
N VAL A 115 -29.26 -45.99 -38.98
CA VAL A 115 -29.81 -46.27 -37.64
C VAL A 115 -30.36 -45.00 -36.98
N ALA A 116 -30.03 -43.82 -37.51
CA ALA A 116 -30.48 -42.55 -36.94
C ALA A 116 -31.93 -42.23 -37.32
N GLU A 117 -32.79 -42.18 -36.30
CA GLU A 117 -34.14 -41.68 -36.46
C GLU A 117 -34.15 -40.12 -36.52
N PRO A 118 -34.78 -39.51 -37.54
CA PRO A 118 -34.75 -38.05 -37.77
C PRO A 118 -35.15 -37.18 -36.56
N HIS A 119 -35.98 -37.71 -35.66
CA HIS A 119 -36.44 -37.00 -34.47
C HIS A 119 -35.39 -36.93 -33.35
N LEU A 120 -34.44 -37.87 -33.29
CA LEU A 120 -33.30 -37.81 -32.36
C LEU A 120 -32.27 -36.75 -32.79
N VAL A 121 -32.06 -36.60 -34.10
CA VAL A 121 -31.22 -35.53 -34.67
C VAL A 121 -31.82 -34.16 -34.35
N ASN A 122 -33.12 -33.97 -34.60
CA ASN A 122 -33.81 -32.72 -34.26
C ASN A 122 -33.76 -32.42 -32.76
N LYS A 123 -33.92 -33.44 -31.91
CA LYS A 123 -33.80 -33.27 -30.45
C LYS A 123 -32.39 -32.85 -30.04
N SER A 124 -31.35 -33.44 -30.63
CA SER A 124 -29.96 -33.05 -30.36
C SER A 124 -29.69 -31.61 -30.83
N MET A 125 -30.16 -31.23 -32.01
CA MET A 125 -30.01 -29.85 -32.52
C MET A 125 -30.72 -28.83 -31.64
N MET A 126 -31.89 -29.16 -31.08
CA MET A 126 -32.58 -28.26 -30.14
C MET A 126 -31.81 -28.09 -28.83
N VAL A 127 -31.26 -29.18 -28.27
CA VAL A 127 -30.44 -29.12 -27.06
C VAL A 127 -29.16 -28.32 -27.29
N GLU A 128 -28.53 -28.45 -28.47
CA GLU A 128 -27.34 -27.70 -28.83
C GLU A 128 -27.64 -26.20 -29.02
N LEU A 129 -28.78 -25.86 -29.63
CA LEU A 129 -29.26 -24.47 -29.73
C LEU A 129 -29.58 -23.86 -28.36
N GLU A 130 -30.16 -24.64 -27.45
CA GLU A 130 -30.42 -24.20 -26.08
C GLU A 130 -29.11 -23.96 -25.31
N ALA A 131 -28.13 -24.88 -25.42
CA ALA A 131 -26.81 -24.71 -24.84
C ALA A 131 -26.07 -23.48 -25.36
N LEU A 132 -26.12 -23.22 -26.68
CA LEU A 132 -25.51 -22.03 -27.29
C LEU A 132 -26.18 -20.74 -26.81
N ARG A 133 -27.51 -20.73 -26.64
CA ARG A 133 -28.23 -19.56 -26.11
C ARG A 133 -27.85 -19.29 -24.66
N THR A 134 -27.79 -20.32 -23.81
CA THR A 134 -27.37 -20.15 -22.41
C THR A 134 -25.94 -19.66 -22.30
N ALA A 135 -25.02 -20.16 -23.14
CA ALA A 135 -23.66 -19.64 -23.20
C ALA A 135 -23.63 -18.16 -23.59
N GLN A 136 -24.38 -17.78 -24.64
CA GLN A 136 -24.46 -16.37 -25.08
C GLN A 136 -25.09 -15.45 -24.02
N GLU A 137 -26.06 -15.93 -23.24
CA GLU A 137 -26.64 -15.18 -22.12
C GLU A 137 -25.64 -14.98 -20.97
N ALA A 138 -24.83 -16.00 -20.67
CA ALA A 138 -23.74 -15.89 -19.69
C ALA A 138 -22.69 -14.87 -20.15
N ASP A 139 -22.24 -14.96 -21.41
CA ASP A 139 -21.27 -14.02 -21.98
C ASP A 139 -21.79 -12.57 -21.91
N ARG A 140 -23.09 -12.35 -22.18
CA ARG A 140 -23.69 -11.01 -22.06
C ARG A 140 -23.73 -10.51 -20.61
N ALA A 141 -24.07 -11.38 -19.66
CA ALA A 141 -24.09 -11.01 -18.25
C ALA A 141 -22.69 -10.62 -17.75
N GLU A 142 -21.65 -11.32 -18.21
CA GLU A 142 -20.26 -10.98 -17.92
C GLU A 142 -19.88 -9.64 -18.55
N LEU A 143 -20.19 -9.42 -19.83
CA LEU A 143 -19.95 -8.14 -20.51
C LEU A 143 -20.65 -6.97 -19.81
N ASP A 144 -21.90 -7.16 -19.37
CA ASP A 144 -22.65 -6.14 -18.63
C ASP A 144 -22.00 -5.84 -17.28
N ALA A 145 -21.47 -6.86 -16.58
CA ALA A 145 -20.73 -6.67 -15.34
C ALA A 145 -19.43 -5.89 -15.56
N VAL A 146 -18.65 -6.25 -16.58
CA VAL A 146 -17.41 -5.54 -16.96
C VAL A 146 -17.71 -4.10 -17.35
N LEU A 147 -18.74 -3.86 -18.15
CA LEU A 147 -19.17 -2.49 -18.51
C LEU A 147 -19.63 -1.70 -17.27
N GLY A 148 -20.25 -2.35 -16.30
CA GLY A 148 -20.58 -1.77 -15.01
C GLY A 148 -19.35 -1.30 -14.23
N GLU A 149 -18.34 -2.16 -14.11
CA GLU A 149 -17.06 -1.83 -13.45
C GLU A 149 -16.33 -0.70 -14.19
N LEU A 150 -16.26 -0.75 -15.53
CA LEU A 150 -15.63 0.31 -16.33
C LEU A 150 -16.34 1.65 -16.18
N ASN A 151 -17.67 1.66 -16.18
CA ASN A 151 -18.45 2.89 -15.95
C ASN A 151 -18.20 3.46 -14.54
N ALA A 152 -18.10 2.58 -13.53
CA ALA A 152 -17.78 3.02 -12.17
C ALA A 152 -16.37 3.63 -12.10
N LEU A 153 -15.38 3.00 -12.73
CA LEU A 153 -14.00 3.50 -12.78
C LEU A 153 -13.90 4.85 -13.51
N VAL A 154 -14.64 5.02 -14.62
CA VAL A 154 -14.72 6.29 -15.34
C VAL A 154 -15.40 7.36 -14.49
N ALA A 155 -16.46 7.02 -13.75
CA ALA A 155 -17.14 7.95 -12.86
C ALA A 155 -16.29 8.36 -11.65
N ASP A 156 -15.50 7.44 -11.10
CA ASP A 156 -14.51 7.74 -10.05
C ASP A 156 -13.39 8.63 -10.58
N ALA A 157 -12.87 8.36 -11.79
CA ALA A 157 -11.85 9.19 -12.43
C ALA A 157 -12.34 10.61 -12.73
N ALA A 158 -13.59 10.76 -13.18
CA ALA A 158 -14.20 12.07 -13.40
C ALA A 158 -14.37 12.85 -12.09
N ARG A 159 -14.82 12.18 -11.01
CA ARG A 159 -14.93 12.80 -9.67
C ARG A 159 -13.57 13.22 -9.11
N GLY A 160 -12.54 12.39 -9.29
CA GLY A 160 -11.18 12.74 -8.87
C GLY A 160 -10.62 13.97 -9.60
N ALA A 161 -10.93 14.12 -10.90
CA ALA A 161 -10.51 15.29 -11.67
C ALA A 161 -11.21 16.59 -11.21
N ASP A 162 -12.51 16.52 -10.89
CA ASP A 162 -13.28 17.67 -10.38
C ASP A 162 -12.79 18.11 -8.98
N GLU A 163 -12.40 17.16 -8.13
CA GLU A 163 -11.84 17.44 -6.79
C GLU A 163 -10.44 18.06 -6.85
N GLU A 164 -9.59 17.64 -7.80
CA GLU A 164 -8.27 18.25 -8.04
C GLU A 164 -8.38 19.69 -8.59
N GLU A 165 -9.35 19.96 -9.48
CA GLU A 165 -9.57 21.31 -10.03
C GLU A 165 -10.14 22.27 -8.96
N ALA A 166 -11.00 21.78 -8.06
CA ALA A 166 -11.52 22.54 -6.92
C ALA A 166 -10.47 22.80 -5.83
N ALA A 167 -9.47 21.93 -5.67
CA ALA A 167 -8.37 22.12 -4.71
C ALA A 167 -7.30 23.12 -5.19
N HIS A 168 -7.28 23.43 -6.48
CA HIS A 168 -6.32 24.35 -7.12
C HIS A 168 -6.90 25.74 -7.47
N ALA A 169 -8.19 25.97 -7.23
CA ALA A 169 -8.87 27.27 -7.35
C ALA A 169 -8.95 28.01 -6.01
#